data_AF-A0A5D2TU85-F1
#
_entry.id   AF-A0A5D2TU85-F1
#
_cell.length_a   1.000
_cell.length_b   1.000
_cell.length_c   1.000
_cell.angle_alpha   90.00
_cell.angle_beta   90.00
_cell.angle_gamma   90.00
#
_symmetry.space_group_name_H-M   'P 1'
#
loop_
_entity.id
_entity.type
_entity.pdbx_description
1 polymer ?
#
loop_
_entity_poly.entity_id
_entity_poly.type
_entity_poly.pdbx_seq_one_letter_code
_entity_poly.pdbx_strand_id
1 'polypeptide(L)'
;MHWAVDRGYLKIAEALLSRNADVNAKDNEGQTPLHYAVMCEREDIAKFLVKQNADKYSKDNDGNSPVDLCDSDWPWLQHVGKAE
;
A
#
# COMPACT_ATOMS: atom_id res chain seq x y z
N MET A 1 9.43 -5.47 -2.23
CA MET A 1 7.97 -5.30 -2.47
C MET A 1 7.69 -3.93 -3.06
N HIS A 2 8.22 -2.86 -2.46
CA HIS A 2 8.14 -1.46 -2.91
C HIS A 2 8.41 -1.27 -4.40
N TRP A 3 9.52 -1.80 -4.93
CA TRP A 3 9.85 -1.66 -6.37
C TRP A 3 8.82 -2.29 -7.32
N ALA A 4 8.20 -3.41 -6.93
CA ALA A 4 7.14 -4.02 -7.72
C ALA A 4 5.89 -3.15 -7.74
N VAL A 5 5.58 -2.49 -6.62
CA VAL A 5 4.43 -1.58 -6.50
C VAL A 5 4.65 -0.30 -7.30
N ASP A 6 5.80 0.36 -7.14
CA ASP A 6 6.22 1.55 -7.90
C ASP A 6 6.02 1.36 -9.42
N ARG A 7 6.48 0.20 -9.91
CA ARG A 7 6.41 -0.17 -11.33
C ARG A 7 5.04 -0.69 -11.80
N GLY A 8 4.06 -0.84 -10.92
CA GLY A 8 2.74 -1.35 -11.28
C GLY A 8 2.70 -2.87 -11.54
N TYR A 9 3.64 -3.64 -11.01
CA TYR A 9 3.76 -5.07 -11.23
C TYR A 9 2.95 -5.90 -10.22
N LEU A 10 1.62 -5.86 -10.33
CA LEU A 10 0.69 -6.58 -9.45
C LEU A 10 1.05 -8.06 -9.28
N LYS A 11 1.31 -8.79 -10.38
CA LYS A 11 1.67 -10.23 -10.33
C LYS A 11 2.95 -10.51 -9.54
N ILE A 12 3.90 -9.57 -9.55
CA ILE A 12 5.13 -9.70 -8.76
C ILE A 12 4.84 -9.43 -7.29
N ALA A 13 4.01 -8.41 -6.98
CA ALA A 13 3.56 -8.15 -5.62
C ALA A 13 2.79 -9.35 -5.02
N GLU A 14 1.89 -9.97 -5.80
CA GLU A 14 1.19 -11.21 -5.43
C GLU A 14 2.16 -12.36 -5.14
N ALA A 15 3.12 -12.59 -6.05
CA ALA A 15 4.11 -13.66 -5.88
C ALA A 15 4.97 -13.45 -4.63
N LEU A 16 5.33 -12.20 -4.30
CA LEU A 16 6.07 -11.88 -3.09
C LEU A 16 5.26 -12.19 -1.82
N LEU A 17 3.99 -11.77 -1.75
CA LEU A 17 3.14 -12.06 -0.60
C LEU A 17 2.85 -13.56 -0.44
N SER A 18 2.72 -14.30 -1.56
CA SER A 18 2.58 -15.77 -1.51
C SER A 18 3.81 -16.47 -0.91
N ARG A 19 4.96 -15.79 -0.87
CA ARG A 19 6.21 -16.25 -0.25
C ARG A 19 6.45 -15.62 1.13
N ASN A 20 5.38 -15.26 1.84
CA ASN A 20 5.43 -14.67 3.18
C ASN A 20 6.20 -13.34 3.25
N ALA A 21 6.26 -12.57 2.17
CA ALA A 21 6.73 -11.19 2.28
C ALA A 21 5.81 -10.39 3.22
N ASP A 22 6.40 -9.50 4.01
CA ASP A 22 5.65 -8.61 4.88
C ASP A 22 4.98 -7.50 4.06
N VAL A 23 3.64 -7.49 4.08
CA VAL A 23 2.79 -6.50 3.40
C VAL A 23 3.01 -5.08 3.93
N ASN A 24 3.47 -4.95 5.18
CA ASN A 24 3.73 -3.70 5.87
C ASN A 24 5.22 -3.39 5.99
N ALA A 25 6.08 -4.09 5.23
CA ALA A 25 7.52 -3.86 5.25
C ALA A 25 7.85 -2.39 5.03
N LYS A 26 8.60 -1.77 5.94
CA LYS A 26 9.05 -0.39 5.79
C LYS A 26 10.40 -0.34 5.09
N ASP A 27 10.57 0.64 4.21
CA ASP A 27 11.87 0.98 3.66
C ASP A 27 12.61 1.99 4.56
N ASN A 28 13.71 2.57 4.05
CA ASN A 28 14.53 3.51 4.81
C ASN A 28 13.80 4.84 5.12
N GLU A 29 12.75 5.17 4.37
CA GLU A 29 11.92 6.36 4.58
C GLU A 29 10.71 6.06 5.49
N GLY A 30 10.61 4.82 6.00
CA GLY A 30 9.47 4.39 6.79
C GLY A 30 8.25 4.05 5.95
N GLN A 31 8.37 4.09 4.62
CA GLN A 31 7.28 3.90 3.69
C GLN A 31 6.99 2.41 3.51
N THR A 32 5.69 2.07 3.55
CA THR A 32 5.17 0.74 3.25
C THR A 32 4.88 0.59 1.76
N PRO A 33 4.70 -0.64 1.23
CA PRO A 33 4.21 -0.84 -0.13
C PRO A 33 2.93 -0.06 -0.44
N LEU A 34 2.06 0.18 0.55
CA LEU A 34 0.83 0.95 0.36
C LEU A 34 1.09 2.45 0.16
N HIS A 35 2.15 3.03 0.74
CA HIS A 35 2.56 4.41 0.45
C HIS A 35 2.89 4.57 -1.04
N TYR A 36 3.73 3.68 -1.58
CA TYR A 36 4.08 3.67 -3.00
C TYR A 36 2.86 3.46 -3.90
N ALA A 37 1.93 2.58 -3.51
CA ALA A 37 0.73 2.33 -4.31
C ALA A 37 -0.12 3.61 -4.43
N VAL A 38 -0.24 4.39 -3.35
CA VAL A 38 -0.95 5.66 -3.34
C VAL A 38 -0.19 6.72 -4.13
N MET A 39 1.09 6.95 -3.81
CA MET A 39 1.92 7.98 -4.44
C MET A 39 2.10 7.77 -5.95
N CYS A 40 2.04 6.52 -6.43
CA CYS A 40 2.14 6.18 -7.85
C CYS A 40 0.77 5.94 -8.52
N GLU A 41 -0.33 6.26 -7.85
CA GLU A 41 -1.71 6.10 -8.34
C GLU A 41 -2.03 4.66 -8.84
N ARG A 42 -1.49 3.65 -8.14
CA ARG A 42 -1.70 2.22 -8.45
C ARG A 42 -2.89 1.66 -7.68
N GLU A 43 -4.10 2.03 -8.09
CA GLU A 43 -5.34 1.66 -7.38
C GLU A 43 -5.57 0.15 -7.28
N ASP A 44 -5.26 -0.58 -8.34
CA ASP A 44 -5.38 -2.04 -8.41
C ASP A 44 -4.48 -2.71 -7.37
N ILE A 45 -3.23 -2.25 -7.25
CA ILE A 45 -2.27 -2.74 -6.26
C ILE A 45 -2.68 -2.29 -4.86
N ALA A 46 -3.09 -1.04 -4.66
CA ALA A 46 -3.54 -0.56 -3.36
C ALA A 46 -4.72 -1.37 -2.81
N LYS A 47 -5.73 -1.65 -3.65
CA LYS A 47 -6.86 -2.53 -3.30
C LYS A 47 -6.38 -3.93 -2.92
N PHE A 48 -5.46 -4.48 -3.69
CA PHE A 48 -4.88 -5.79 -3.40
C PHE A 48 -4.16 -5.79 -2.05
N LEU A 49 -3.30 -4.81 -1.78
CA LEU A 49 -2.58 -4.69 -0.51
C LEU A 49 -3.52 -4.56 0.69
N VAL A 50 -4.56 -3.73 0.59
CA VAL A 50 -5.56 -3.59 1.66
C VAL A 50 -6.34 -4.89 1.87
N LYS A 51 -6.67 -5.64 0.82
CA LYS A 51 -7.24 -7.00 0.95
C LYS A 51 -6.30 -7.99 1.64
N GLN A 52 -4.99 -7.77 1.57
CA GLN A 52 -3.97 -8.53 2.27
C GLN A 52 -3.66 -7.96 3.67
N ASN A 53 -4.54 -7.13 4.22
CA ASN A 53 -4.41 -6.48 5.54
C ASN A 53 -3.22 -5.50 5.64
N ALA A 54 -2.89 -4.80 4.56
CA ALA A 54 -1.98 -3.67 4.64
C ALA A 54 -2.55 -2.59 5.58
N ASP A 55 -1.70 -2.05 6.45
CA ASP A 55 -2.06 -0.99 7.37
C ASP A 55 -2.10 0.35 6.64
N LYS A 56 -3.32 0.83 6.40
CA LYS A 56 -3.60 2.13 5.77
C LYS A 56 -3.23 3.34 6.63
N TYR A 57 -2.97 3.15 7.92
CA TYR A 57 -2.57 4.21 8.86
C TYR A 57 -1.12 4.12 9.30
N SER A 58 -0.33 3.20 8.72
CA SER A 58 1.09 3.07 9.03
C SER A 58 1.81 4.36 8.65
N LYS A 59 2.52 4.97 9.59
CA LYS A 59 3.22 6.23 9.35
C LYS A 59 4.63 6.04 8.80
N ASP A 60 5.00 6.83 7.82
CA ASP A 60 6.37 7.03 7.37
C ASP A 60 7.19 7.89 8.36
N ASN A 61 8.44 8.21 8.01
CA ASN A 61 9.34 9.01 8.84
C ASN A 61 8.89 10.48 8.98
N ASP A 62 8.10 10.99 8.03
CA ASP A 62 7.53 12.34 8.07
C ASP A 62 6.19 12.38 8.84
N GLY A 63 5.70 11.22 9.30
CA GLY A 63 4.49 11.09 10.08
C GLY A 63 3.21 11.00 9.24
N ASN A 64 3.34 10.86 7.92
CA ASN A 64 2.24 10.69 6.98
C ASN A 64 1.91 9.21 6.84
N SER A 65 0.62 8.89 6.76
CA SER A 65 0.16 7.56 6.38
C SER A 65 -0.21 7.50 4.89
N PRO A 66 -0.36 6.29 4.29
CA PRO A 66 -0.78 6.18 2.90
C PRO A 66 -2.07 6.94 2.60
N VAL A 67 -3.02 6.97 3.55
CA VAL A 67 -4.27 7.72 3.34
C VAL A 67 -4.07 9.23 3.40
N ASP A 68 -3.08 9.73 4.15
CA ASP A 68 -2.77 11.15 4.24
C ASP A 68 -2.10 11.67 2.95
N LEU A 69 -1.35 10.81 2.27
CA LEU A 69 -0.69 11.08 0.98
C LEU A 69 -1.61 10.88 -0.23
N CYS A 70 -2.85 10.46 -0.03
CA CYS A 70 -3.77 10.16 -1.12
C CYS A 70 -4.41 11.45 -1.66
N ASP A 71 -3.77 12.05 -2.67
CA ASP A 71 -4.31 13.21 -3.40
C ASP A 71 -5.51 12.84 -4.29
N SER A 72 -5.72 11.54 -4.53
CA SER A 72 -6.81 11.03 -5.39
C SER A 72 -8.08 10.70 -4.60
N ASP A 73 -9.24 10.88 -5.24
CA ASP A 73 -10.54 10.44 -4.71
C ASP A 73 -10.63 8.90 -4.77
N TRP A 74 -10.03 8.21 -3.79
CA TRP A 74 -10.32 6.79 -3.50
C TRP A 74 -11.24 6.68 -2.27
N PRO A 75 -12.57 6.73 -2.45
CA PRO A 75 -13.54 6.66 -1.35
C PRO A 75 -13.36 5.43 -0.45
N TRP A 76 -12.92 4.31 -1.06
CA TRP A 76 -12.70 3.04 -0.38
C TRP A 76 -11.49 3.05 0.55
N LEU A 77 -10.48 3.90 0.27
CA LEU A 77 -9.26 3.97 1.08
C LEU A 77 -9.48 4.80 2.35
N GLN A 78 -10.30 5.85 2.27
CA GLN A 78 -10.64 6.72 3.39
C GLN A 78 -11.70 6.12 4.34
N HIS A 79 -12.59 5.25 3.85
CA HIS A 79 -13.65 4.67 4.70
C HIS A 79 -13.10 3.66 5.71
N VAL A 80 -13.49 3.81 6.98
CA VAL A 80 -13.24 2.84 8.07
C VAL A 80 -14.33 1.77 8.05
N GLY A 81 -14.42 1.01 6.95
CA GLY A 81 -15.37 -0.10 6.80
C GLY A 81 -14.63 -1.37 6.40
N LYS A 82 -14.81 -2.45 7.16
CA LYS A 82 -14.18 -3.75 6.93
C LYS A 82 -14.31 -4.16 5.46
N ALA A 83 -13.22 -4.66 4.88
CA ALA A 83 -13.32 -5.48 3.68
C ALA A 83 -14.25 -6.66 4.00
N GLU A 84 -15.46 -6.64 3.43
CA GLU A 84 -16.36 -7.79 3.38
C GLU A 84 -15.91 -8.78 2.30
#